data_AF-A0A967EYI7-F1
#
_entry.id   AF-A0A967EYI7-F1
#
_cell.length_a   1.000
_cell.length_b   1.000
_cell.length_c   1.000
_cell.angle_alpha   90.00
_cell.angle_beta   90.00
_cell.angle_gamma   90.00
#
_symmetry.space_group_name_H-M   'P 1'
#
loop_
_entity.id
_entity.type
_entity.pdbx_description
1 polymer ?
#
loop_
_entity_poly.entity_id
_entity_poly.type
_entity_poly.pdbx_seq_one_letter_code
_entity_poly.pdbx_strand_id
1 'polypeptide(L)'
;MIGLIGDSLWRGWAGLLILSLASTLAAQWVGAGIATPLIGALILALAYFKARLILSRYLGLAATPFWNRGFGMVLGGYMAGLLVLYLIPLR
;
A
#
# COMPACT_ATOMS: atom_id res chain seq x y z
N MET A 1 -8.72 8.75 30.57
CA MET A 1 -9.05 8.45 29.15
C MET A 1 -8.80 9.65 28.23
N ILE A 2 -7.88 10.57 28.57
CA ILE A 2 -7.68 11.83 27.84
C ILE A 2 -6.18 11.99 27.66
N GLY A 3 -5.71 11.46 26.54
CA GLY A 3 -4.32 11.44 26.14
C GLY A 3 -4.30 11.01 24.69
N LEU A 4 -4.84 11.86 23.80
CA LEU A 4 -4.69 11.79 22.34
C LEU A 4 -3.21 12.06 21.97
N ILE A 5 -2.31 11.32 22.60
CA ILE A 5 -0.88 11.34 22.45
C ILE A 5 -0.59 10.77 21.05
N GLY A 6 -0.42 11.65 20.05
CA GLY A 6 0.22 11.34 18.77
C GLY A 6 -0.67 11.44 17.53
N ASP A 7 -1.01 12.65 17.10
CA ASP A 7 -1.76 12.99 15.86
C ASP A 7 -1.32 12.21 14.59
N SER A 8 -0.06 11.73 14.52
CA SER A 8 0.47 10.96 13.40
C SER A 8 -0.06 9.52 13.31
N LEU A 9 -0.16 8.82 14.46
CA LEU A 9 -0.45 7.38 14.51
C LEU A 9 -1.90 7.10 14.15
N TRP A 10 -2.83 7.85 14.72
CA TRP A 10 -4.27 7.73 14.41
C TRP A 10 -4.56 7.99 12.93
N ARG A 11 -3.94 9.02 12.35
CA ARG A 11 -4.07 9.31 10.92
C ARG A 11 -3.49 8.18 10.06
N GLY A 12 -2.40 7.56 10.50
CA GLY A 12 -1.84 6.37 9.85
C GLY A 12 -2.81 5.19 9.88
N TRP A 13 -3.40 4.91 11.04
CA TRP A 13 -4.40 3.87 11.22
C TRP A 13 -5.65 4.10 10.35
N ALA A 14 -6.19 5.31 10.35
CA ALA A 14 -7.36 5.65 9.53
C ALA A 14 -7.06 5.51 8.03
N GLY A 15 -5.86 5.90 7.59
CA GLY A 15 -5.40 5.67 6.22
C GLY A 15 -5.33 4.19 5.87
N LEU A 16 -4.86 3.33 6.77
CA LEU A 16 -4.82 1.88 6.56
C LEU A 16 -6.23 1.27 6.44
N LEU A 17 -7.20 1.76 7.22
CA LEU A 17 -8.60 1.34 7.08
C LEU A 17 -9.17 1.71 5.71
N ILE A 18 -8.99 2.96 5.27
CA ILE A 18 -9.46 3.43 3.96
C ILE A 18 -8.84 2.60 2.84
N LEU A 19 -7.51 2.41 2.86
CA LEU A 19 -6.81 1.59 1.87
C LEU A 19 -7.28 0.13 1.88
N SER A 20 -7.68 -0.40 3.04
CA SER A 20 -8.18 -1.77 3.17
C SER A 20 -9.59 -1.90 2.62
N LEU A 21 -10.48 -0.97 2.94
CA LEU A 21 -11.80 -0.88 2.33
C LEU A 21 -11.70 -0.78 0.80
N ALA A 22 -10.82 0.10 0.28
CA ALA A 22 -10.60 0.24 -1.15
C ALA A 22 -10.11 -1.06 -1.81
N SER A 23 -9.22 -1.81 -1.14
CA SER A 23 -8.73 -3.10 -1.64
C SER A 23 -9.84 -4.15 -1.70
N THR A 24 -10.68 -4.20 -0.64
CA THR A 24 -11.82 -5.12 -0.56
C THR A 24 -12.86 -4.82 -1.65
N LEU A 25 -13.17 -3.54 -1.87
CA LEU A 25 -14.10 -3.13 -2.94
C LEU A 25 -13.52 -3.46 -4.33
N ALA A 26 -12.24 -3.18 -4.57
CA ALA A 26 -11.56 -3.55 -5.81
C ALA A 26 -11.62 -5.06 -6.06
N ALA A 27 -11.44 -5.89 -5.03
CA ALA A 27 -11.53 -7.34 -5.17
C ALA A 27 -12.92 -7.83 -5.61
N GLN A 28 -14.01 -7.15 -5.20
CA GLN A 28 -15.36 -7.51 -5.64
C GLN A 28 -15.56 -7.31 -7.15
N TRP A 29 -14.87 -6.34 -7.76
CA TRP A 29 -14.94 -6.09 -9.20
C TRP A 29 -14.36 -7.22 -10.05
N VAL A 30 -13.44 -8.02 -9.50
CA VAL A 30 -12.96 -9.24 -10.17
C VAL A 30 -14.10 -10.24 -10.37
N GLY A 31 -14.93 -10.44 -9.34
CA GLY A 31 -16.08 -11.34 -9.40
C GLY A 31 -17.19 -10.85 -10.33
N ALA A 32 -17.25 -9.55 -10.62
CA ALA A 32 -18.21 -8.93 -11.52
C ALA A 32 -17.80 -8.95 -13.00
N GLY A 33 -16.66 -9.56 -13.35
CA GLY A 33 -16.20 -9.70 -14.75
C GLY A 33 -15.47 -8.48 -15.32
N ILE A 34 -15.05 -7.52 -14.49
CA ILE A 34 -14.19 -6.41 -14.93
C ILE A 34 -12.79 -6.94 -15.25
N ALA A 35 -12.12 -6.34 -16.25
CA ALA A 35 -10.79 -6.73 -16.74
C ALA A 35 -9.81 -7.02 -15.58
N THR A 36 -9.51 -8.31 -15.39
CA THR A 36 -8.71 -8.84 -14.29
C THR A 36 -7.33 -8.16 -14.14
N PRO A 37 -6.58 -7.87 -15.23
CA PRO A 37 -5.25 -7.26 -15.11
C PRO A 37 -5.28 -5.86 -14.50
N LEU A 38 -6.30 -5.05 -14.83
CA LEU A 38 -6.43 -3.69 -14.31
C LEU A 38 -6.72 -3.71 -12.81
N ILE A 39 -7.57 -4.63 -12.36
CA ILE A 39 -7.91 -4.76 -10.95
C ILE A 39 -6.72 -5.28 -10.13
N GLY A 40 -5.95 -6.25 -10.66
CA GLY A 40 -4.73 -6.71 -10.00
C GLY A 40 -3.68 -5.60 -9.87
N ALA A 41 -3.50 -4.78 -10.92
CA ALA A 41 -2.62 -3.61 -10.86
C ALA A 41 -3.09 -2.59 -9.81
N LEU A 42 -4.40 -2.33 -9.72
CA LEU A 42 -4.98 -1.45 -8.70
C LEU A 42 -4.74 -1.99 -7.28
N ILE A 43 -4.94 -3.29 -7.05
CA ILE A 43 -4.71 -3.92 -5.75
C ILE A 43 -3.22 -3.83 -5.36
N LEU A 44 -2.30 -4.06 -6.30
CA LEU A 44 -0.86 -3.89 -6.07
C LEU A 44 -0.51 -2.44 -5.73
N ALA A 45 -1.10 -1.45 -6.41
CA ALA A 45 -0.91 -0.04 -6.08
C ALA A 45 -1.42 0.28 -4.68
N LEU A 46 -2.59 -0.21 -4.28
CA LEU A 46 -3.13 -0.06 -2.93
C LEU A 46 -2.22 -0.71 -1.88
N ALA A 47 -1.68 -1.89 -2.16
CA ALA A 47 -0.72 -2.57 -1.28
C ALA A 47 0.57 -1.76 -1.11
N TYR A 48 1.10 -1.16 -2.19
CA TYR A 48 2.25 -0.27 -2.13
C TYR A 48 1.99 0.95 -1.24
N PHE A 49 0.81 1.59 -1.35
CA PHE A 49 0.47 2.73 -0.49
C PHE A 49 0.34 2.34 0.99
N LYS A 50 -0.20 1.16 1.30
CA LYS A 50 -0.23 0.64 2.69
C LYS A 50 1.18 0.45 3.23
N ALA A 51 2.05 -0.20 2.46
CA ALA A 51 3.44 -0.43 2.85
C ALA A 51 4.19 0.90 3.08
N ARG A 52 4.02 1.89 2.19
CA ARG A 52 4.62 3.23 2.38
C ARG A 52 4.08 3.94 3.63
N LEU A 53 2.79 3.79 3.92
CA LEU A 53 2.17 4.39 5.11
C LEU A 53 2.70 3.77 6.41
N ILE A 54 2.82 2.44 6.47
CA ILE A 54 3.42 1.71 7.62
C ILE A 54 4.88 2.13 7.79
N LEU A 55 5.64 2.12 6.70
CA LEU A 55 7.07 2.42 6.73
C LEU A 55 7.35 3.85 7.20
N SER A 56 6.57 4.82 6.72
CA SER A 56 6.75 6.22 7.12
C SER A 56 6.25 6.52 8.54
N ARG A 57 5.12 5.95 8.97
CA ARG A 57 4.43 6.35 10.21
C ARG A 57 4.57 5.39 11.38
N TYR A 58 4.68 4.09 11.13
CA TYR A 58 4.77 3.09 12.19
C TYR A 58 6.22 2.72 12.52
N LEU A 59 7.11 2.71 11.53
CA LEU A 59 8.54 2.47 11.75
C LEU A 59 9.31 3.75 12.14
N GLY A 60 8.63 4.90 12.25
CA GLY A 60 9.25 6.16 12.65
C GLY A 60 10.25 6.74 11.65
N LEU A 61 10.34 6.17 10.43
CA LEU A 61 11.31 6.58 9.41
C LEU A 61 11.06 8.00 8.87
N ALA A 62 9.90 8.60 9.17
CA ALA A 62 9.68 10.03 8.94
C ALA A 62 10.75 10.92 9.62
N ALA A 63 11.33 10.49 10.74
CA ALA A 63 12.41 11.22 11.43
C ALA A 63 13.78 11.08 10.74
N THR A 64 13.94 10.15 9.78
CA THR A 64 15.21 9.88 9.10
C THR A 64 15.04 9.84 7.57
N PRO A 65 15.13 11.00 6.88
CA PRO A 65 14.81 11.14 5.46
C PRO A 65 15.68 10.29 4.51
N PHE A 66 16.89 9.93 4.94
CA PHE A 66 17.79 9.07 4.16
C PHE A 66 17.27 7.63 4.10
N TRP A 67 16.99 7.03 5.26
CA TRP A 67 16.47 5.66 5.36
C TRP A 67 15.10 5.52 4.70
N ASN A 68 14.21 6.49 4.90
CA ASN A 68 12.89 6.49 4.26
C ASN A 68 12.98 6.44 2.72
N ARG A 69 13.95 7.15 2.13
CA ARG A 69 14.19 7.12 0.68
C ARG A 69 14.71 5.77 0.21
N GLY A 70 15.71 5.20 0.90
CA GLY A 70 16.28 3.90 0.56
C GLY A 70 15.23 2.79 0.61
N PHE A 71 14.49 2.70 1.71
CA PHE A 71 13.37 1.76 1.82
C PHE A 71 12.28 1.99 0.78
N GLY A 72 11.96 3.26 0.49
CA GLY A 72 11.01 3.62 -0.56
C GLY A 72 11.43 3.14 -1.95
N MET A 73 12.73 3.24 -2.29
CA MET A 73 13.28 2.75 -3.56
C MET A 73 13.19 1.23 -3.65
N VAL A 74 13.62 0.50 -2.61
CA VAL A 74 13.56 -0.97 -2.59
C VAL A 74 12.12 -1.45 -2.66
N LEU A 75 11.21 -0.86 -1.88
CA LEU A 75 9.79 -1.20 -1.90
C LEU A 75 9.16 -0.91 -3.27
N GLY A 76 9.51 0.22 -3.89
CA GLY A 76 9.04 0.56 -5.23
C GLY A 76 9.52 -0.44 -6.28
N GLY A 77 10.81 -0.79 -6.26
CA GLY A 77 11.39 -1.79 -7.16
C GLY A 77 10.75 -3.18 -6.97
N TYR A 78 10.54 -3.59 -5.73
CA TYR A 78 9.87 -4.84 -5.40
C TYR A 78 8.43 -4.87 -5.93
N MET A 79 7.64 -3.82 -5.68
CA MET A 79 6.26 -3.72 -6.17
C MET A 79 6.19 -3.65 -7.70
N ALA A 80 7.12 -2.96 -8.35
CA ALA A 80 7.24 -2.94 -9.81
C ALA A 80 7.55 -4.34 -10.36
N GLY A 81 8.46 -5.07 -9.71
CA GLY A 81 8.76 -6.47 -10.04
C GLY A 81 7.53 -7.37 -9.91
N LEU A 82 6.77 -7.25 -8.82
CA LEU A 82 5.51 -7.98 -8.64
C LEU A 82 4.47 -7.63 -9.70
N LEU A 83 4.36 -6.36 -10.09
CA LEU A 83 3.46 -5.92 -11.16
C LEU A 83 3.86 -6.53 -12.50
N VAL A 84 5.16 -6.52 -12.82
CA VAL A 84 5.67 -7.16 -14.04
C VAL A 84 5.37 -8.66 -14.02
N LEU A 85 5.66 -9.36 -12.92
CA LEU A 85 5.35 -10.78 -12.78
C LEU A 85 3.86 -11.08 -12.92
N TYR A 86 3.00 -10.21 -12.38
CA TYR A 86 1.55 -10.33 -12.50
C TYR A 86 1.05 -10.13 -13.93
N LEU A 87 1.65 -9.19 -14.67
CA LEU A 87 1.25 -8.86 -16.04
C LEU A 87 1.87 -9.80 -17.08
N ILE A 88 3.00 -10.44 -16.78
CA ILE A 88 3.57 -11.47 -17.64
C ILE A 88 2.57 -12.64 -17.69
N PRO A 89 2.03 -12.98 -18.86
CA PRO A 89 1.23 -14.17 -19.00
C PRO A 89 2.19 -15.38 -18.96
N LEU A 90 2.47 -15.87 -17.75
CA LEU A 90 3.03 -17.20 -17.55
C LEU A 90 1.91 -18.18 -17.91
N ARG A 91 1.95 -18.66 -19.15
CA ARG A 91 1.00 -19.63 -19.70
C ARG A 91 1.41 -21.03 -19.29
#